data_AF-A0A820JN45-F1
#
_entry.id   AF-A0A820JN45-F1
#
_cell.length_a   1.000
_cell.length_b   1.000
_cell.length_c   1.000
_cell.angle_alpha   90.00
_cell.angle_beta   90.00
_cell.angle_gamma   90.00
#
_symmetry.space_group_name_H-M   'P 1'
#
loop_
_entity.id
_entity.type
_entity.pdbx_description
1 polymer ?
#
loop_
_entity_poly.entity_id
_entity_poly.type
_entity_poly.pdbx_seq_one_letter_code
_entity_poly.pdbx_strand_id
1 'polypeptide(L)'
;FPTTKLKGCQFHFAQNIWREIKKKGLITYSKDDEVRRQISNILMLLLLPPEEINLAFADIIEDLSNINEKFLKLTDYILRTYIEEALFPSCFWNLFSLIGVRPKTNNHLEGYHGQLNSHCQTHPNLWA
;
A
#
# COMPACT_ATOMS: atom_id res chain seq x y z
N PHE A 1 4.67 -16.77 21.33
CA PHE A 1 5.18 -15.41 21.60
C PHE A 1 4.03 -14.51 22.06
N PRO A 2 3.73 -14.46 23.38
CA PRO A 2 2.54 -13.76 23.89
C PRO A 2 2.66 -12.23 23.92
N THR A 3 3.87 -11.67 23.88
CA THR A 3 4.13 -10.21 23.97
C THR A 3 4.48 -9.55 22.64
N THR A 4 4.62 -10.34 21.56
CA THR A 4 4.99 -9.82 20.24
C THR A 4 3.85 -9.03 19.65
N LYS A 5 4.11 -7.76 19.32
CA LYS A 5 3.17 -6.91 18.58
C LYS A 5 3.28 -7.23 17.10
N LEU A 6 2.19 -7.67 16.48
CA LEU A 6 2.11 -7.85 15.04
C LEU A 6 2.00 -6.50 14.36
N LYS A 7 2.75 -6.33 13.26
CA LYS A 7 2.76 -5.11 12.47
C LYS A 7 2.71 -5.44 10.99
N GLY A 8 2.03 -4.60 10.24
CA GLY A 8 1.95 -4.66 8.80
C GLY A 8 3.32 -4.42 8.14
N CYS A 9 3.40 -4.72 6.85
CA CYS A 9 4.60 -4.55 6.07
C CYS A 9 4.37 -3.49 4.99
N GLN A 10 5.20 -2.44 4.97
CA GLN A 10 5.16 -1.39 3.95
C GLN A 10 5.22 -1.95 2.52
N PHE A 11 6.02 -3.00 2.30
CA PHE A 11 6.13 -3.64 0.99
C PHE A 11 4.79 -4.22 0.51
N HIS A 12 4.12 -5.00 1.36
CA HIS A 12 2.82 -5.59 1.02
C HIS A 12 1.71 -4.55 0.91
N PHE A 13 1.74 -3.51 1.76
CA PHE A 13 0.85 -2.36 1.64
C PHE A 13 0.99 -1.71 0.26
N ALA A 14 2.20 -1.31 -0.12
CA ALA A 14 2.46 -0.71 -1.41
C ALA A 14 2.11 -1.64 -2.58
N GLN A 15 2.46 -2.93 -2.48
CA GLN A 15 2.13 -3.92 -3.50
C GLN A 15 0.62 -4.06 -3.71
N ASN A 16 -0.18 -4.06 -2.64
CA ASN A 16 -1.64 -4.16 -2.73
C ASN A 16 -2.25 -2.94 -3.40
N ILE A 17 -1.80 -1.72 -3.03
CA ILE A 17 -2.22 -0.48 -3.69
C ILE A 17 -1.89 -0.53 -5.19
N TRP A 18 -0.66 -0.92 -5.53
CA TRP A 18 -0.27 -1.08 -6.94
C TRP A 18 -1.12 -2.10 -7.68
N ARG A 19 -1.44 -3.27 -7.08
CA ARG A 19 -2.30 -4.27 -7.70
C ARG A 19 -3.70 -3.72 -8.01
N GLU A 20 -4.30 -2.96 -7.09
CA GLU A 20 -5.61 -2.35 -7.33
C GLU A 20 -5.55 -1.25 -8.40
N ILE A 21 -4.50 -0.42 -8.44
CA ILE A 21 -4.27 0.54 -9.54
C ILE A 21 -4.24 -0.18 -10.89
N LYS A 22 -3.48 -1.29 -10.99
CA LYS A 22 -3.39 -2.09 -12.21
C LYS A 22 -4.74 -2.70 -12.60
N LYS A 23 -5.43 -3.32 -11.65
CA LYS A 23 -6.73 -3.97 -11.84
C LYS A 23 -7.82 -3.02 -12.36
N LYS A 24 -7.80 -1.76 -11.90
CA LYS A 24 -8.76 -0.73 -12.35
C LYS A 24 -8.34 -0.05 -13.66
N GLY A 25 -7.17 -0.38 -14.20
CA GLY A 25 -6.62 0.22 -15.43
C GLY A 25 -6.15 1.66 -15.23
N LEU A 26 -5.80 2.06 -14.00
CA LEU A 26 -5.33 3.41 -13.68
C LEU A 26 -3.85 3.64 -14.07
N ILE A 27 -3.15 2.60 -14.54
CA ILE A 27 -1.77 2.71 -15.07
C ILE A 27 -1.70 3.72 -16.22
N THR A 28 -2.79 3.93 -16.96
CA THR A 28 -2.84 4.91 -18.06
C THR A 28 -2.46 6.33 -17.61
N TYR A 29 -2.62 6.64 -16.31
CA TYR A 29 -2.27 7.91 -15.70
C TYR A 29 -0.84 7.96 -15.15
N SER A 30 0.02 6.97 -15.44
CA SER A 30 1.37 6.90 -14.86
C SER A 30 2.31 8.05 -15.28
N LYS A 31 1.95 8.80 -16.33
CA LYS A 31 2.70 9.97 -16.82
C LYS A 31 2.14 11.29 -16.28
N ASP A 32 1.02 11.25 -15.57
CA ASP A 32 0.42 12.42 -14.96
C ASP A 32 1.10 12.67 -13.60
N ASP A 33 1.74 13.83 -13.46
CA ASP A 33 2.52 14.18 -12.27
C ASP A 33 1.62 14.39 -11.04
N GLU A 34 0.40 14.86 -11.23
CA GLU A 34 -0.58 15.01 -10.16
C GLU A 34 -0.98 13.63 -9.62
N VAL A 35 -1.39 12.73 -10.52
CA VAL A 35 -1.76 11.37 -10.13
C VAL A 35 -0.59 10.67 -9.45
N ARG A 36 0.62 10.78 -9.98
CA ARG A 36 1.82 10.21 -9.34
C ARG A 36 2.03 10.74 -7.94
N ARG A 37 1.83 12.04 -7.73
CA ARG A 37 1.95 12.67 -6.40
C ARG A 37 0.91 12.12 -5.45
N GLN A 38 -0.35 12.02 -5.86
CA GLN A 38 -1.42 11.50 -5.01
C GLN A 38 -1.25 10.01 -4.69
N ILE A 39 -0.79 9.19 -5.65
CA ILE A 39 -0.41 7.79 -5.36
C ILE A 39 0.75 7.73 -4.36
N SER A 40 1.74 8.61 -4.48
CA SER A 40 2.82 8.71 -3.50
C SER A 40 2.28 9.09 -2.11
N ASN A 41 1.35 10.04 -2.02
CA ASN A 41 0.71 10.44 -0.76
C ASN A 41 -0.03 9.25 -0.12
N ILE A 42 -0.79 8.47 -0.90
CA ILE A 42 -1.43 7.22 -0.43
C ILE A 42 -0.40 6.26 0.17
N LEU A 43 0.73 6.06 -0.53
CA LEU A 43 1.79 5.17 -0.05
C LEU A 43 2.48 5.68 1.22
N MET A 44 2.44 6.99 1.48
CA MET A 44 3.03 7.61 2.66
C MET A 44 2.09 7.66 3.88
N LEU A 45 0.80 7.38 3.74
CA LEU A 45 -0.17 7.37 4.85
C LEU A 45 0.28 6.49 6.04
N LEU A 46 1.01 5.41 5.76
CA LEU A 46 1.53 4.50 6.80
C LEU A 46 2.60 5.14 7.70
N LEU A 47 3.16 6.28 7.28
CA LEU A 47 4.19 7.05 7.97
C LEU A 47 3.63 8.33 8.58
N LEU A 48 2.32 8.60 8.50
CA LEU A 48 1.70 9.75 9.14
C LEU A 48 1.34 9.42 10.61
N PRO A 49 1.29 10.43 11.49
CA PRO A 49 0.63 10.30 12.79
C PRO A 49 -0.80 9.76 12.60
N PRO A 50 -1.26 8.76 13.37
CA PRO A 50 -2.58 8.15 13.20
C PRO A 50 -3.75 9.14 13.15
N GLU A 51 -3.65 10.22 13.92
CA GLU A 51 -4.61 11.32 14.01
C GLU A 51 -4.74 12.15 12.71
N GLU A 52 -3.69 12.19 11.88
CA GLU A 52 -3.66 12.95 10.63
C GLU A 52 -4.12 12.14 9.42
N ILE A 53 -4.19 10.80 9.53
CA ILE A 53 -4.47 9.90 8.39
C ILE A 53 -5.80 10.22 7.72
N ASN A 54 -6.87 10.44 8.51
CA ASN A 54 -8.21 10.70 7.96
C ASN A 54 -8.25 12.02 7.19
N LEU A 55 -7.63 13.07 7.72
CA LEU A 55 -7.57 14.38 7.07
C LEU A 55 -6.77 14.30 5.77
N ALA A 56 -5.55 13.74 5.82
CA ALA A 56 -4.70 13.59 4.65
C ALA A 56 -5.36 12.71 3.57
N PHE A 57 -6.14 11.69 3.96
CA PHE A 57 -6.85 10.87 3.00
C PHE A 57 -8.07 11.58 2.39
N ALA A 58 -8.76 12.44 3.13
CA ALA A 58 -9.84 13.27 2.59
C ALA A 58 -9.33 14.20 1.49
N ASP A 59 -8.19 14.86 1.70
CA ASP A 59 -7.54 15.72 0.70
C ASP A 59 -7.20 14.93 -0.58
N ILE A 60 -6.64 13.73 -0.42
CA ILE A 60 -6.33 12.83 -1.55
C ILE A 60 -7.60 12.43 -2.32
N ILE A 61 -8.72 12.18 -1.63
CA ILE A 61 -9.99 11.87 -2.27
C ILE A 61 -10.46 13.06 -3.12
N GLU A 62 -10.42 14.27 -2.57
CA GLU A 62 -10.83 15.47 -3.28
C GLU A 62 -10.03 15.65 -4.58
N ASP A 63 -8.69 15.58 -4.49
CA ASP A 63 -7.78 15.72 -5.62
C ASP A 63 -8.02 14.65 -6.71
N LEU A 64 -8.22 13.39 -6.32
CA LEU A 64 -8.37 12.28 -7.27
C LEU A 64 -9.79 12.14 -7.83
N SER A 65 -10.81 12.55 -7.08
CA SER A 65 -12.23 12.35 -7.44
C SER A 65 -12.62 13.08 -8.73
N ASN A 66 -11.98 14.21 -9.01
CA ASN A 66 -12.24 15.04 -10.18
C ASN A 66 -11.61 14.51 -11.48
N ILE A 67 -10.71 13.52 -11.40
CA ILE A 67 -9.95 13.03 -12.56
C ILE A 67 -10.70 11.92 -13.30
N ASN A 68 -11.17 10.90 -12.56
CA ASN A 68 -11.85 9.75 -13.13
C ASN A 68 -12.62 8.97 -12.04
N GLU A 69 -13.83 8.48 -12.35
CA GLU A 69 -14.63 7.64 -11.45
C GLU A 69 -13.88 6.39 -10.94
N LYS A 70 -12.92 5.87 -11.72
CA LYS A 70 -12.07 4.75 -11.30
C LYS A 70 -11.19 5.06 -10.09
N PHE A 71 -10.82 6.33 -9.90
CA PHE A 71 -10.09 6.75 -8.71
C PHE A 71 -11.00 6.75 -7.47
N LEU A 72 -12.28 7.10 -7.61
CA LEU A 72 -13.24 6.96 -6.52
C LEU A 72 -13.38 5.50 -6.06
N LYS A 73 -13.36 4.55 -7.02
CA LYS A 73 -13.34 3.11 -6.71
C LYS A 73 -12.03 2.65 -6.06
N LEU A 74 -10.91 3.34 -6.33
CA LEU A 74 -9.63 3.07 -5.66
C LEU A 74 -9.66 3.59 -4.22
N THR A 75 -10.15 4.80 -4.00
CA THR A 75 -10.22 5.39 -2.67
C THR A 75 -11.25 4.68 -1.78
N ASP A 76 -12.39 4.24 -2.32
CA ASP A 76 -13.36 3.39 -1.58
C ASP A 76 -12.72 2.05 -1.13
N TYR A 77 -11.91 1.43 -1.98
CA TYR A 77 -11.15 0.24 -1.61
C TYR A 77 -10.18 0.53 -0.44
N ILE A 78 -9.43 1.64 -0.51
CA ILE A 78 -8.47 2.01 0.52
C ILE A 78 -9.18 2.31 1.84
N LEU A 79 -10.29 3.07 1.78
CA LEU A 79 -11.10 3.45 2.92
C LEU A 79 -11.54 2.21 3.71
N ARG A 80 -12.19 1.25 3.04
CA ARG A 80 -12.68 0.00 3.65
C ARG A 80 -11.58 -0.96 4.09
N THR A 81 -10.43 -0.94 3.42
CA THR A 81 -9.36 -1.90 3.71
C THR A 81 -8.46 -1.42 4.85
N TYR A 82 -8.27 -0.11 4.98
CA TYR A 82 -7.21 0.46 5.84
C TYR A 82 -7.67 1.57 6.81
N ILE A 83 -8.77 2.28 6.54
CA ILE A 83 -9.09 3.53 7.26
C ILE A 83 -10.36 3.40 8.12
N GLU A 84 -11.53 3.21 7.52
CA GLU A 84 -12.83 3.17 8.23
C GLU A 84 -13.27 1.73 8.50
N GLU A 85 -13.51 1.39 9.78
CA GLU A 85 -13.87 0.02 10.22
C GLU A 85 -13.07 -1.07 9.50
N ALA A 86 -11.78 -0.77 9.34
CA ALA A 86 -10.95 -1.38 8.34
C ALA A 86 -10.68 -2.86 8.61
N LEU A 87 -10.64 -3.65 7.54
CA LEU A 87 -10.15 -5.04 7.59
C LEU A 87 -8.77 -5.13 8.25
N PHE A 88 -7.93 -4.12 8.02
CA PHE A 88 -6.66 -3.93 8.69
C PHE A 88 -6.68 -2.61 9.47
N PRO A 89 -6.82 -2.65 10.81
CA PRO A 89 -6.82 -1.45 11.63
C PRO A 89 -5.51 -0.65 11.51
N SER A 90 -5.59 0.67 11.64
CA SER A 90 -4.41 1.57 11.59
C SER A 90 -3.32 1.17 12.57
N CYS A 91 -3.66 0.69 13.76
CA CYS A 91 -2.67 0.22 14.74
C CYS A 91 -1.81 -0.96 14.23
N PHE A 92 -2.30 -1.73 13.26
CA PHE A 92 -1.57 -2.82 12.61
C PHE A 92 -0.66 -2.32 11.49
N TRP A 93 -1.19 -1.57 10.51
CA TRP A 93 -0.43 -1.20 9.30
C TRP A 93 0.36 0.11 9.41
N ASN A 94 0.01 1.00 10.33
CA ASN A 94 0.74 2.23 10.57
C ASN A 94 2.11 1.94 11.19
N LEU A 95 3.14 2.56 10.62
CA LEU A 95 4.55 2.41 10.97
C LEU A 95 5.16 3.70 11.55
N PHE A 96 4.37 4.73 11.86
CA PHE A 96 4.87 6.00 12.38
C PHE A 96 5.77 5.81 13.61
N SER A 97 5.29 5.04 14.59
CA SER A 97 6.05 4.66 15.80
C SER A 97 7.32 3.85 15.55
N LEU A 98 7.53 3.32 14.33
CA LEU A 98 8.68 2.50 13.95
C LEU A 98 9.68 3.25 13.06
N ILE A 99 9.42 4.53 12.76
CA ILE A 99 10.35 5.38 12.03
C ILE A 99 11.68 5.46 12.81
N GLY A 100 12.78 5.11 12.16
CA GLY A 100 14.12 5.08 12.77
C GLY A 100 14.49 3.77 13.48
N VAL A 101 13.52 2.89 13.76
CA VAL A 101 13.75 1.57 14.36
C VAL A 101 13.84 0.49 13.28
N ARG A 102 12.96 0.55 12.27
CA ARG A 102 12.93 -0.42 11.17
C ARG A 102 13.75 0.06 9.97
N PRO A 103 14.45 -0.84 9.24
CA PRO A 103 15.01 -0.50 7.94
C PRO A 103 13.91 0.03 7.01
N LYS A 104 14.15 1.21 6.43
CA LYS A 104 13.23 1.84 5.47
C LYS A 104 13.15 1.08 4.15
N THR A 105 14.18 0.28 3.83
CA THR A 105 14.28 -0.44 2.56
C THR A 105 13.72 -1.85 2.67
N ASN A 106 13.08 -2.28 1.59
CA ASN A 106 12.51 -3.61 1.40
C ASN A 106 13.48 -4.55 0.65
N ASN A 107 14.75 -4.15 0.44
CA ASN A 107 15.76 -4.90 -0.32
C ASN A 107 15.87 -6.38 0.08
N HIS A 108 15.72 -6.69 1.37
CA HIS A 108 15.75 -8.07 1.87
C HIS A 108 14.54 -8.88 1.40
N LEU A 109 13.34 -8.29 1.41
CA LEU A 109 12.12 -8.92 0.90
C LEU A 109 12.18 -9.03 -0.63
N GLU A 110 12.55 -7.95 -1.32
CA GLU A 110 12.69 -7.96 -2.78
C GLU A 110 13.73 -8.97 -3.24
N GLY A 111 14.87 -9.06 -2.55
CA GLY A 111 15.93 -10.03 -2.82
C GLY A 111 15.46 -11.47 -2.60
N TYR A 112 14.78 -11.75 -1.49
CA TYR A 112 14.20 -13.07 -1.23
C TYR A 112 13.17 -13.46 -2.29
N HIS A 113 12.22 -12.57 -2.60
CA HIS A 113 11.21 -12.81 -3.64
C HIS A 113 11.85 -12.97 -5.03
N GLY A 114 12.87 -12.19 -5.35
CA GLY A 114 13.62 -12.28 -6.60
C GLY A 114 14.31 -13.63 -6.75
N GLN A 115 15.00 -14.10 -5.72
CA GLN A 115 15.60 -15.44 -5.70
C GLN A 115 14.54 -16.53 -5.80
N LEU A 116 13.46 -16.44 -5.03
CA LEU A 116 12.41 -17.45 -5.07
C LEU A 116 11.78 -17.55 -6.47
N ASN A 117 11.44 -16.40 -7.07
CA ASN A 117 10.85 -16.34 -8.41
C ASN A 117 11.85 -16.75 -9.52
N SER A 118 13.16 -16.64 -9.32
CA SER A 118 14.14 -17.14 -10.28
C SER A 118 14.31 -18.65 -10.23
N HIS A 119 14.14 -19.26 -9.05
CA HIS A 119 14.27 -20.70 -8.86
C HIS A 119 12.96 -21.44 -9.14
N CYS A 120 11.82 -20.84 -8.81
CA CYS A 120 10.50 -21.39 -9.11
C CYS A 120 10.01 -20.85 -10.46
N GLN A 121 9.89 -21.73 -11.47
CA GLN A 121 9.29 -21.35 -12.76
C GLN A 121 7.84 -20.87 -12.58
N THR A 122 7.32 -20.14 -13.56
CA THR A 122 5.89 -19.82 -13.64
C THR A 122 5.09 -21.12 -13.63
N HIS A 123 4.32 -21.35 -12.55
CA HIS A 123 3.61 -22.60 -12.23
C HIS A 123 4.54 -23.76 -11.81
N PRO A 124 5.15 -23.67 -10.61
CA PRO A 124 5.93 -24.78 -10.08
C PRO A 124 5.00 -25.97 -9.83
N ASN A 125 5.27 -27.10 -10.47
CA ASN A 125 4.63 -28.36 -10.13
C ASN A 125 5.26 -28.88 -8.82
N LEU A 126 4.44 -29.01 -7.76
CA LEU A 126 4.84 -29.57 -6.47
C LEU A 126 5.32 -31.04 -6.56
N TRP A 127 5.03 -31.70 -7.67
CA TRP A 127 5.24 -33.12 -7.94
C TRP A 127 6.11 -33.39 -9.18
N ALA A 128 6.77 -32.37 -9.76
CA ALA A 128 7.70 -32.56 -10.88
C ALA A 128 9.08 -32.96 -10.39
#